data_AF-A0A2D4QX40-F1
#
_entry.id   AF-A0A2D4QX40-F1
#
_cell.length_a   1.000
_cell.length_b   1.000
_cell.length_c   1.000
_cell.angle_alpha   90.00
_cell.angle_beta   90.00
_cell.angle_gamma   90.00
#
_symmetry.space_group_name_H-M   'P 1'
#
loop_
_entity.id
_entity.type
_entity.pdbx_description
1 polymer ?
#
loop_
_entity_poly.entity_id
_entity_poly.type
_entity_poly.pdbx_seq_one_letter_code
_entity_poly.pdbx_strand_id
1 'polypeptide(L)'
;MDKKGIEDACIEITDANINMTVPWYIMAAYAYYEQDDPIIEDSMFDKIAKRILKDWDSIDHRHKDYLSKDMLEAGTYTGKYPPQIEGALKSVKETYR
;
A
#
# COMPACT_ATOMS: atom_id res chain seq x y z
N MET A 1 -17.36 5.03 2.91
CA MET A 1 -16.13 4.27 2.64
C MET A 1 -16.15 3.00 3.46
N ASP A 2 -16.39 1.88 2.79
CA ASP A 2 -16.33 0.54 3.37
C ASP A 2 -14.87 0.10 3.54
N LYS A 3 -14.26 0.45 4.68
CA LYS A 3 -12.87 0.08 4.99
C LYS A 3 -12.66 -1.43 5.03
N LYS A 4 -13.66 -2.18 5.51
CA LYS A 4 -13.56 -3.63 5.58
C LYS A 4 -13.52 -4.24 4.18
N GLY A 5 -14.39 -3.79 3.26
CA GLY A 5 -14.35 -4.21 1.87
C GLY A 5 -13.03 -3.87 1.18
N ILE A 6 -12.42 -2.72 1.50
CA ILE A 6 -11.08 -2.35 1.00
C ILE A 6 -10.00 -3.29 1.55
N GLU A 7 -10.02 -3.59 2.85
CA GLU A 7 -9.05 -4.52 3.45
C GLU A 7 -9.18 -5.93 2.89
N ASP A 8 -10.40 -6.44 2.74
CA ASP A 8 -10.67 -7.75 2.15
C ASP A 8 -10.14 -7.81 0.71
N ALA A 9 -10.37 -6.77 -0.09
CA ALA A 9 -9.85 -6.67 -1.45
C ALA A 9 -8.31 -6.54 -1.50
N CYS A 10 -7.73 -5.78 -0.57
CA CYS A 10 -6.28 -5.65 -0.43
C CYS A 10 -5.65 -7.02 -0.15
N ILE A 11 -6.20 -7.80 0.77
CA ILE A 11 -5.73 -9.16 1.08
C ILE A 11 -5.85 -10.03 -0.17
N GLU A 12 -7.03 -10.12 -0.77
CA GLU A 12 -7.29 -11.00 -1.92
C GLU A 12 -6.34 -10.71 -3.09
N ILE A 13 -6.18 -9.43 -3.45
CA ILE A 13 -5.33 -9.00 -4.56
C ILE A 13 -3.85 -9.24 -4.26
N THR A 14 -3.40 -8.94 -3.04
CA THR A 14 -1.99 -9.12 -2.68
C THR A 14 -1.62 -10.58 -2.44
N ASP A 15 -2.57 -11.44 -2.08
CA ASP A 15 -2.42 -12.89 -2.04
C ASP A 15 -2.35 -13.52 -3.43
N ALA A 16 -3.16 -13.04 -4.36
CA ALA A 16 -3.12 -13.49 -5.75
C ALA A 16 -1.87 -13.00 -6.51
N ASN A 17 -1.37 -11.80 -6.19
CA ASN A 17 -0.22 -11.22 -6.87
C ASN A 17 0.64 -10.38 -5.92
N ILE A 18 1.84 -10.88 -5.63
CA ILE A 18 2.76 -10.23 -4.70
C ILE A 18 3.21 -8.85 -5.15
N ASN A 19 3.27 -8.58 -6.46
CA ASN A 19 3.64 -7.28 -6.99
C ASN A 19 2.64 -6.18 -6.61
N MET A 20 1.40 -6.56 -6.28
CA MET A 20 0.36 -5.63 -5.86
C MET A 20 0.56 -5.12 -4.43
N THR A 21 1.42 -5.74 -3.63
CA THR A 21 1.76 -5.23 -2.29
C THR A 21 2.35 -3.82 -2.35
N VAL A 22 3.16 -3.53 -3.37
CA VAL A 22 3.82 -2.23 -3.57
C VAL A 22 2.82 -1.08 -3.77
N PRO A 23 1.93 -1.09 -4.78
CA PRO A 23 0.96 0.00 -4.95
C PRO A 23 0.01 0.11 -3.76
N TRP A 24 -0.42 -1.00 -3.14
CA TRP A 24 -1.27 -0.96 -1.95
C TRP A 24 -0.59 -0.27 -0.76
N TYR A 25 0.68 -0.58 -0.50
CA TYR A 25 1.45 0.07 0.55
C TYR A 25 1.60 1.57 0.31
N ILE A 26 1.96 1.98 -0.91
CA ILE A 26 2.14 3.40 -1.25
C ILE A 26 0.79 4.16 -1.21
N MET A 27 -0.31 3.54 -1.66
CA MET A 27 -1.66 4.15 -1.55
C MET A 27 -2.06 4.34 -0.10
N ALA A 28 -1.85 3.33 0.75
CA ALA A 28 -2.16 3.41 2.18
C ALA A 28 -1.32 4.48 2.88
N ALA A 29 -0.02 4.55 2.57
CA ALA A 29 0.87 5.61 3.06
C ALA A 29 0.41 7.00 2.62
N TYR A 30 0.02 7.18 1.36
CA TYR A 30 -0.48 8.47 0.86
C TYR A 30 -1.78 8.88 1.56
N ALA A 31 -2.72 7.92 1.70
CA ALA A 31 -3.98 8.15 2.38
C ALA A 31 -3.80 8.56 3.84
N TYR A 32 -2.84 7.94 4.54
CA TYR A 32 -2.52 8.23 5.93
C TYR A 32 -1.75 9.56 6.09
N TYR A 33 -0.59 9.71 5.44
CA TYR A 33 0.33 10.82 5.70
C TYR A 33 -0.07 12.13 5.00
N GLU A 34 -0.67 12.07 3.81
CA GLU A 34 -0.98 13.27 3.01
C GLU A 34 -2.45 13.68 3.13
N GLN A 35 -3.37 12.73 3.31
CA GLN A 35 -4.82 13.00 3.33
C GLN A 35 -5.48 12.93 4.71
N ASP A 36 -4.79 12.41 5.73
CA ASP A 36 -5.38 12.14 7.05
C ASP A 36 -6.69 11.31 6.96
N ASP A 37 -6.79 10.45 5.95
CA ASP A 37 -7.97 9.62 5.64
C ASP A 37 -7.55 8.21 5.21
N PRO A 38 -7.09 7.38 6.17
CA PRO A 38 -6.54 6.06 5.89
C PRO A 38 -7.59 5.08 5.37
N ILE A 39 -7.20 4.31 4.33
CA ILE A 39 -8.06 3.33 3.65
C ILE A 39 -7.99 1.91 4.21
N ILE A 40 -6.97 1.62 5.02
CA ILE A 40 -6.74 0.36 5.73
C ILE A 40 -6.29 0.69 7.16
N GLU A 41 -6.40 -0.26 8.08
CA GLU A 41 -5.93 -0.09 9.45
C GLU A 41 -4.40 -0.19 9.55
N ASP A 42 -3.81 0.43 10.58
CA ASP A 42 -2.35 0.41 10.83
C ASP A 42 -1.81 -1.03 10.90
N SER A 43 -2.58 -1.94 11.49
CA SER A 43 -2.20 -3.36 11.57
C SER A 43 -2.12 -4.04 10.20
N MET A 44 -2.91 -3.59 9.22
CA MET A 44 -2.84 -4.07 7.84
C MET A 44 -1.64 -3.43 7.11
N PHE A 45 -1.42 -2.14 7.31
CA PHE A 45 -0.26 -1.43 6.77
C PHE A 45 1.06 -2.11 7.17
N ASP A 46 1.23 -2.43 8.46
CA ASP A 46 2.38 -3.16 8.98
C ASP A 46 2.55 -4.56 8.38
N LYS A 47 1.44 -5.28 8.15
CA LYS A 47 1.46 -6.61 7.53
C LYS A 47 1.97 -6.52 6.09
N ILE A 48 1.50 -5.54 5.33
CA ILE A 48 1.95 -5.32 3.94
C ILE A 48 3.43 -4.96 3.93
N ALA A 49 3.89 -4.07 4.83
CA ALA A 49 5.30 -3.69 4.93
C ALA A 49 6.20 -4.92 5.15
N LYS A 50 5.84 -5.77 6.12
CA LYS A 50 6.56 -7.02 6.42
C LYS A 50 6.56 -8.00 5.26
N ARG A 51 5.45 -8.08 4.52
CA ARG A 51 5.35 -8.93 3.32
C ARG A 51 6.27 -8.44 2.21
N ILE A 52 6.28 -7.14 1.92
CA ILE A 52 7.18 -6.53 0.95
C ILE A 52 8.63 -6.80 1.34
N LEU A 53 8.98 -6.62 2.61
CA LEU A 53 10.34 -6.84 3.11
C LEU A 53 10.76 -8.31 2.95
N LYS A 54 9.89 -9.24 3.34
CA LYS A 54 10.14 -10.69 3.25
C LYS A 54 10.38 -11.13 1.82
N ASP A 55 9.56 -10.67 0.89
CA ASP A 55 9.58 -11.10 -0.50
C ASP A 55 10.24 -10.06 -1.42
N TRP A 56 11.08 -9.18 -0.85
CA TRP A 56 11.65 -8.03 -1.53
C TRP A 56 12.29 -8.41 -2.86
N ASP A 57 13.15 -9.41 -2.89
CA ASP A 57 13.87 -9.79 -4.11
C ASP A 57 12.98 -10.44 -5.18
N SER A 58 11.80 -10.96 -4.79
CA SER A 58 10.82 -11.57 -5.68
C SER A 58 9.84 -10.55 -6.31
N ILE A 59 9.69 -9.38 -5.69
CA ILE A 59 8.79 -8.33 -6.17
C ILE A 59 9.43 -7.62 -7.36
N ASP A 60 8.76 -7.67 -8.50
CA ASP A 60 9.07 -6.94 -9.73
C ASP A 60 7.91 -5.97 -10.04
N HIS A 61 8.06 -4.74 -9.56
CA HIS A 61 7.06 -3.69 -9.77
C HIS A 61 7.75 -2.33 -9.90
N ARG A 62 7.38 -1.55 -10.93
CA ARG A 62 7.98 -0.24 -11.24
C ARG A 62 7.93 0.80 -10.11
N HIS A 63 7.03 0.65 -9.14
CA HIS A 63 6.94 1.56 -7.99
C HIS A 63 7.75 1.08 -6.78
N LYS A 64 8.41 -0.08 -6.86
CA LYS A 64 9.28 -0.58 -5.79
C LYS A 64 10.47 0.37 -5.55
N ASP A 65 10.89 1.12 -6.56
CA ASP A 65 11.93 2.14 -6.48
C ASP A 65 11.58 3.31 -5.55
N TYR A 66 10.31 3.47 -5.18
CA TYR A 66 9.88 4.46 -4.18
C TYR A 66 9.95 3.92 -2.74
N LEU A 67 10.37 2.66 -2.58
CA LEU A 67 10.53 1.97 -1.31
C LEU A 67 12.01 1.73 -0.99
N SER A 68 12.29 1.55 0.29
CA SER A 68 13.58 1.11 0.81
C SER A 68 13.33 0.05 1.87
N LYS A 69 14.29 -0.84 2.10
CA LYS A 69 14.16 -1.83 3.18
C LYS A 69 14.06 -1.14 4.54
N ASP A 70 14.85 -0.09 4.76
CA ASP A 70 14.87 0.69 6.00
C ASP A 70 13.49 1.27 6.37
N MET A 71 12.77 1.85 5.41
CA MET A 71 11.43 2.40 5.69
C MET A 71 10.41 1.29 6.01
N LEU A 72 10.51 0.14 5.34
CA LEU A 72 9.65 -1.02 5.58
C LEU A 72 9.92 -1.65 6.95
N GLU A 73 11.19 -1.74 7.36
CA GLU A 73 11.61 -2.20 8.68
C GLU A 73 11.14 -1.26 9.80
N ALA A 74 11.17 0.05 9.54
CA ALA A 74 10.66 1.06 10.46
C ALA A 74 9.12 1.16 10.50
N GLY A 75 8.40 0.46 9.60
CA GLY A 75 6.94 0.51 9.52
C GLY A 75 6.41 1.89 9.13
N THR A 76 7.16 2.65 8.32
CA THR A 76 6.79 4.03 7.95
C THR A 76 7.12 4.31 6.49
N TYR A 77 6.55 5.38 5.94
CA TYR A 77 6.83 5.82 4.59
C TYR A 77 7.39 7.25 4.61
N THR A 78 8.61 7.40 4.11
CA THR A 78 9.32 8.70 4.01
C THR A 78 9.77 8.99 2.57
N GLY A 79 9.29 8.20 1.61
CA GLY A 79 9.61 8.32 0.19
C GLY A 79 8.80 9.41 -0.52
N LYS A 80 9.11 9.60 -1.81
CA LYS A 80 8.27 10.40 -2.71
C LYS A 80 7.16 9.54 -3.27
N TYR A 81 6.01 10.14 -3.56
CA TYR A 81 4.91 9.40 -4.16
C TYR A 81 5.00 9.34 -5.70
N PRO A 82 4.65 8.20 -6.33
CA PRO A 82 4.42 8.15 -7.77
C PRO A 82 3.27 9.10 -8.15
N PRO A 83 3.38 9.90 -9.24
CA PRO A 83 2.34 10.86 -9.63
C PRO A 83 0.96 10.25 -9.83
N GLN A 84 0.88 8.96 -10.17
CA GLN A 84 -0.37 8.24 -10.42
C GLN A 84 -1.08 7.78 -9.13
N ILE A 85 -0.43 7.87 -7.95
CA ILE A 85 -0.96 7.25 -6.73
C ILE A 85 -2.27 7.88 -6.26
N GLU A 86 -2.41 9.19 -6.40
CA GLU A 86 -3.60 9.92 -5.97
C GLU A 86 -4.83 9.47 -6.78
N GLY A 87 -4.68 9.32 -8.10
CA GLY A 87 -5.73 8.80 -8.97
C GLY A 87 -6.10 7.35 -8.65
N ALA A 88 -5.10 6.50 -8.38
CA ALA A 88 -5.34 5.12 -7.97
C ALA A 88 -6.10 5.03 -6.65
N LEU A 89 -5.68 5.81 -5.64
CA LEU A 89 -6.33 5.89 -4.35
C LEU A 89 -7.79 6.35 -4.49
N LYS A 90 -8.02 7.40 -5.29
CA LYS A 90 -9.36 7.91 -5.56
C LYS A 90 -10.27 6.84 -6.16
N SER A 91 -9.77 6.07 -7.15
CA SER A 91 -10.52 4.97 -7.76
C SER A 91 -10.92 3.90 -6.75
N VAL A 92 -10.03 3.57 -5.80
CA VAL A 92 -10.35 2.64 -4.71
C VAL A 92 -11.44 3.23 -3.81
N LYS A 93 -11.28 4.45 -3.33
CA LYS A 93 -12.27 5.13 -2.47
C LYS A 93 -13.66 5.24 -3.13
N GLU A 94 -13.70 5.44 -4.45
CA GLU A 94 -14.96 5.51 -5.22
C GLU A 94 -15.62 4.14 -5.42
N THR A 95 -14.83 3.07 -5.55
CA THR A 95 -15.34 1.70 -5.73
C THR A 95 -16.00 1.17 -4.45
N TYR A 96 -15.44 1.53 -3.29
CA TYR A 96 -15.90 1.07 -1.96
C TYR A 96 -16.61 2.18 -1.18
N ARG A 97 -17.44 2.97 -1.86
CA ARG A 97 -18.08 4.15 -1.28
C ARG A 97 -19.18 3.82 -0.28
#